data_AF-A0A1F1L626-F1
#
_entry.id   AF-A0A1F1L626-F1
#
_cell.length_a   1.000
_cell.length_b   1.000
_cell.length_c   1.000
_cell.angle_alpha   90.00
_cell.angle_beta   90.00
_cell.angle_gamma   90.00
#
_symmetry.space_group_name_H-M   'P 1'
#
loop_
_entity.id
_entity.type
_entity.pdbx_description
1 polymer ?
#
loop_
_entity_poly.entity_id
_entity_poly.type
_entity_poly.pdbx_seq_one_letter_code
_entity_poly.pdbx_strand_id
1 'polypeptide(L)'
;MPRGQYSYGIKGNTAVKPLKRTTIRKPKKSEEQIRKNKNNRKKLFKKQKQNDRKYMLTVVMVILGLGCVTVAGDSKIYKMQKSVTTLENQISSTSEENEALRVKILKYSSLSNIEESASNGLGMHIPHGDDVVKIDFSNNYFKDVTSNNHTVKKSNNSFLSFLEGIFK
;
A
#
# COMPACT_ATOMS: atom_id res chain seq x y z
N MET A 1 -23.09 23.00 -65.64
CA MET A 1 -22.91 22.80 -67.09
C MET A 1 -22.93 21.30 -67.37
N PRO A 2 -23.88 20.72 -68.12
CA PRO A 2 -23.76 19.33 -68.54
C PRO A 2 -23.01 19.27 -69.87
N ARG A 3 -21.83 18.65 -69.85
CA ARG A 3 -21.09 18.22 -71.05
C ARG A 3 -21.56 16.82 -71.46
N GLY A 4 -21.60 16.57 -72.75
CA GLY A 4 -21.74 15.23 -73.32
C GLY A 4 -22.72 15.16 -74.48
N GLN A 5 -22.34 15.70 -75.64
CA GLN A 5 -22.94 15.30 -76.91
C GLN A 5 -21.83 14.65 -77.74
N TYR A 6 -21.83 13.32 -77.82
CA TYR A 6 -21.04 12.61 -78.81
C TYR A 6 -21.78 12.70 -80.15
N SER A 7 -21.18 13.40 -81.09
CA SER A 7 -21.59 13.40 -82.50
C SER A 7 -20.86 12.25 -83.18
N TYR A 8 -21.55 11.15 -83.42
CA TYR A 8 -21.07 10.16 -84.38
C TYR A 8 -21.34 10.73 -85.77
N GLY A 9 -20.27 10.95 -86.54
CA GLY A 9 -20.31 11.59 -87.85
C GLY A 9 -21.13 10.79 -88.85
N ILE A 10 -22.14 11.42 -89.43
CA ILE A 10 -22.87 10.91 -90.58
C ILE A 10 -22.21 11.51 -91.82
N LYS A 11 -21.48 10.70 -92.60
CA LYS A 11 -20.91 11.10 -93.89
C LYS A 11 -21.77 10.48 -95.00
N GLY A 12 -22.64 11.28 -95.62
CA GLY A 12 -23.49 10.90 -96.74
C GLY A 12 -24.72 11.81 -96.91
N ASN A 13 -25.37 11.77 -98.08
CA ASN A 13 -26.57 12.57 -98.38
C ASN A 13 -27.76 12.10 -97.50
N THR A 14 -27.97 12.75 -96.37
CA THR A 14 -29.04 12.40 -95.42
C THR A 14 -30.27 13.29 -95.67
N ALA A 15 -31.12 12.88 -96.61
CA ALA A 15 -32.41 13.54 -96.86
C ALA A 15 -33.40 13.38 -95.68
N VAL A 16 -33.14 12.45 -94.76
CA VAL A 16 -33.96 12.20 -93.56
C VAL A 16 -33.16 12.54 -92.31
N LYS A 17 -33.64 13.53 -91.54
CA LYS A 17 -33.02 14.02 -90.30
C LYS A 17 -33.09 12.94 -89.22
N PRO A 18 -31.97 12.54 -88.59
CA PRO A 18 -32.00 11.55 -87.51
C PRO A 18 -32.80 12.11 -86.31
N LEU A 19 -33.76 11.32 -85.84
CA LEU A 19 -34.55 11.63 -84.65
C LEU A 19 -33.65 11.65 -83.42
N LYS A 20 -33.49 12.82 -82.80
CA LYS A 20 -32.82 12.95 -81.51
C LYS A 20 -33.61 12.16 -80.47
N ARG A 21 -33.00 11.13 -79.86
CA ARG A 21 -33.57 10.51 -78.65
C ARG A 21 -33.78 11.61 -77.61
N THR A 22 -35.04 11.84 -77.25
CA THR A 22 -35.38 12.75 -76.17
C THR A 22 -34.82 12.14 -74.88
N THR A 23 -33.80 12.78 -74.30
CA THR A 23 -33.39 12.44 -72.94
C THR A 23 -34.61 12.69 -72.06
N ILE A 24 -35.13 11.65 -71.41
CA ILE A 24 -36.19 11.76 -70.41
C ILE A 24 -35.68 12.75 -69.37
N ARG A 25 -36.19 14.00 -69.43
CA ARG A 25 -35.82 15.05 -68.49
C ARG A 25 -36.46 14.66 -67.17
N LYS A 26 -35.63 14.33 -66.18
CA LYS A 26 -36.10 14.17 -64.80
C LYS A 26 -36.92 15.43 -64.43
N PRO A 27 -38.09 15.28 -63.81
CA PRO A 27 -38.92 16.44 -63.46
C PRO A 27 -38.09 17.42 -62.62
N LYS A 28 -38.12 18.71 -62.97
CA LYS A 28 -37.49 19.77 -62.18
C LYS A 28 -38.14 19.74 -60.79
N LYS A 29 -37.39 19.28 -59.77
CA LYS A 29 -37.82 19.40 -58.38
C LYS A 29 -38.11 20.87 -58.09
N SER A 30 -39.21 21.17 -57.40
CA SER A 30 -39.54 22.55 -57.06
C SER A 30 -38.42 23.17 -56.23
N GLU A 31 -38.19 24.48 -56.38
CA GLU A 31 -37.13 25.17 -55.64
C GLU A 31 -37.28 24.99 -54.11
N GLU A 32 -38.51 24.86 -53.63
CA GLU A 32 -38.79 24.55 -52.23
C GLU A 32 -38.24 23.19 -51.79
N GLN A 33 -38.35 22.15 -52.62
CA GLN A 33 -37.80 20.83 -52.31
C GLN A 33 -36.27 20.88 -52.27
N ILE A 34 -35.64 21.67 -53.14
CA ILE A 34 -34.19 21.87 -53.15
C ILE A 34 -33.74 22.61 -51.88
N ARG A 35 -34.46 23.67 -51.49
CA ARG A 35 -34.22 24.41 -50.23
C ARG A 35 -34.40 23.53 -49.00
N LYS A 36 -35.49 22.75 -48.93
CA LYS A 36 -35.75 21.80 -47.83
C LYS A 36 -34.64 20.75 -47.72
N ASN A 37 -34.21 20.15 -48.82
CA ASN A 37 -33.10 19.20 -48.83
C ASN A 37 -31.77 19.81 -48.39
N LYS A 38 -31.46 21.04 -48.81
CA LYS A 38 -30.25 21.75 -48.39
C LYS A 38 -30.26 22.04 -46.89
N ASN A 39 -31.40 22.45 -46.33
CA ASN A 39 -31.56 22.69 -44.91
C ASN A 39 -31.50 21.39 -44.09
N ASN A 40 -32.11 20.30 -44.55
CA ASN A 40 -32.04 19.00 -43.90
C ASN A 40 -30.61 18.45 -43.89
N ARG A 41 -29.87 18.58 -44.99
CA ARG A 41 -28.43 18.25 -45.05
C ARG A 41 -27.63 19.05 -44.03
N LYS A 42 -27.83 20.37 -43.95
CA LYS A 42 -27.14 21.21 -42.95
C LYS A 42 -27.47 20.80 -41.51
N LYS A 43 -28.71 20.44 -41.22
CA LYS A 43 -29.13 19.94 -39.89
C LYS A 43 -28.48 18.60 -39.55
N LEU A 44 -28.39 17.68 -40.51
CA LEU A 44 -27.70 16.39 -40.36
C LEU A 44 -26.22 16.58 -40.06
N PHE A 45 -25.50 17.41 -40.82
CA PHE A 45 -24.09 17.70 -40.56
C PHE A 45 -23.85 18.36 -39.20
N LYS A 46 -24.75 19.26 -38.76
CA LYS A 46 -24.67 19.84 -37.41
C LYS A 46 -24.88 18.79 -36.31
N LYS A 47 -25.86 17.90 -36.47
CA LYS A 47 -26.12 16.80 -35.53
C LYS A 47 -24.95 15.82 -35.47
N GLN A 48 -24.39 15.45 -36.62
CA GLN A 48 -23.22 14.57 -36.70
C GLN A 48 -22.02 15.19 -35.97
N LYS A 49 -21.69 16.46 -36.25
CA LYS A 49 -20.61 17.18 -35.56
C LYS A 49 -20.82 17.30 -34.05
N GLN A 50 -22.07 17.42 -33.59
CA GLN A 50 -22.39 17.42 -32.16
C GLN A 50 -22.20 16.04 -31.54
N ASN A 51 -22.61 14.98 -32.24
CA ASN A 51 -22.40 13.61 -31.78
C ASN A 51 -20.91 13.27 -31.71
N ASP A 52 -20.13 13.62 -32.74
CA ASP A 52 -18.68 13.38 -32.75
C ASP A 52 -17.97 14.06 -31.57
N ARG A 53 -18.37 15.28 -31.23
CA ARG A 53 -17.88 16.00 -30.03
C ARG A 53 -18.24 15.29 -28.73
N LYS A 54 -19.46 14.74 -28.64
CA LYS A 54 -19.88 13.95 -27.47
C LYS A 54 -19.05 12.69 -27.34
N TYR A 55 -18.83 11.95 -28.44
CA TYR A 55 -17.98 10.76 -28.45
C TYR A 55 -16.55 11.08 -28.02
N MET A 56 -15.96 12.15 -28.56
CA MET A 56 -14.63 12.60 -28.15
C MET A 56 -14.58 12.93 -26.65
N LEU A 57 -15.56 13.67 -26.12
CA LEU A 57 -15.67 13.97 -24.69
C LEU A 57 -15.79 12.70 -23.84
N THR A 58 -16.57 11.71 -24.28
CA THR A 58 -16.69 10.43 -23.57
C THR A 58 -15.36 9.70 -23.53
N VAL A 59 -14.62 9.63 -24.64
CA VAL A 59 -13.29 8.99 -24.67
C VAL A 59 -12.31 9.69 -23.73
N VAL A 60 -12.29 11.04 -23.74
CA VAL A 60 -11.45 11.82 -22.82
C VAL A 60 -11.81 11.53 -21.36
N MET A 61 -13.11 11.46 -21.03
CA MET A 61 -13.57 11.13 -19.68
C MET A 61 -13.17 9.73 -19.24
N VAL A 62 -13.20 8.75 -20.14
CA VAL A 62 -12.76 7.38 -19.83
C VAL A 62 -11.27 7.34 -19.54
N ILE A 63 -10.44 8.01 -20.35
CA ILE A 63 -8.98 8.08 -20.14
C ILE A 63 -8.66 8.80 -18.82
N LEU A 64 -9.32 9.93 -18.55
CA LEU A 64 -9.17 10.66 -17.30
C LEU A 64 -9.59 9.81 -16.10
N GLY A 65 -10.71 9.09 -16.21
CA GLY A 65 -11.20 8.17 -15.19
C GLY A 65 -10.20 7.07 -14.87
N LEU A 66 -9.66 6.40 -15.90
CA LEU A 66 -8.60 5.40 -15.71
C LEU A 66 -7.36 6.00 -15.05
N GLY A 67 -6.91 7.18 -15.51
CA GLY A 67 -5.74 7.86 -14.93
C GLY A 67 -5.93 8.19 -13.44
N CYS A 68 -7.10 8.71 -13.06
CA CYS A 68 -7.42 8.99 -11.66
C CYS A 68 -7.45 7.72 -10.80
N VAL A 69 -7.99 6.61 -11.32
CA VAL A 69 -8.02 5.32 -10.61
C VAL A 69 -6.60 4.79 -10.40
N THR A 70 -5.72 4.87 -11.40
CA THR A 70 -4.32 4.45 -11.27
C THR A 70 -3.60 5.24 -10.18
N VAL A 71 -3.67 6.58 -10.21
CA VAL A 71 -3.02 7.45 -9.21
C VAL A 71 -3.58 7.23 -7.79
N ALA A 72 -4.89 7.00 -7.67
CA ALA A 72 -5.51 6.68 -6.39
C ALA A 72 -5.06 5.31 -5.85
N GLY A 73 -4.89 4.32 -6.73
CA GLY A 73 -4.32 3.02 -6.40
C GLY A 73 -2.88 3.14 -5.88
N ASP A 74 -2.04 3.89 -6.59
CA ASP A 74 -0.65 4.13 -6.19
C ASP A 74 -0.57 4.81 -4.83
N SER A 75 -1.44 5.79 -4.54
CA SER A 75 -1.48 6.47 -3.25
C SER A 75 -1.72 5.51 -2.07
N LYS A 76 -2.52 4.46 -2.26
CA LYS A 76 -2.74 3.42 -1.25
C LYS A 76 -1.49 2.55 -1.08
N ILE A 77 -0.83 2.19 -2.17
CA ILE A 77 0.40 1.40 -2.17
C ILE A 77 1.52 2.15 -1.47
N TYR A 78 1.72 3.44 -1.77
CA TYR A 78 2.71 4.29 -1.10
C TYR A 78 2.46 4.43 0.40
N LYS A 79 1.20 4.57 0.82
CA LYS A 79 0.86 4.58 2.25
C LYS A 79 1.23 3.27 2.93
N MET A 80 0.93 2.14 2.28
CA MET A 80 1.23 0.82 2.83
C MET A 80 2.73 0.55 2.88
N GLN A 81 3.48 0.92 1.85
CA GLN A 81 4.95 0.86 1.85
C GLN A 81 5.53 1.70 2.98
N LYS A 82 5.05 2.94 3.15
CA LYS A 82 5.50 3.82 4.24
C LYS A 82 5.23 3.20 5.61
N SER A 83 4.07 2.59 5.83
CA SER A 83 3.76 1.90 7.08
C SER A 83 4.70 0.73 7.32
N VAL A 84 5.00 -0.09 6.30
CA VAL A 84 5.94 -1.21 6.40
C VAL A 84 7.34 -0.72 6.76
N THR A 85 7.86 0.28 6.06
CA THR A 85 9.19 0.86 6.36
C THR A 85 9.24 1.45 7.77
N THR A 86 8.15 2.08 8.22
CA THR A 86 8.09 2.65 9.58
C THR A 86 8.12 1.54 10.64
N LEU A 87 7.36 0.45 10.42
CA LEU A 87 7.36 -0.73 11.28
C LEU A 87 8.73 -1.40 11.33
N GLU A 88 9.40 -1.55 10.18
CA GLU A 88 10.74 -2.13 10.09
C GLU A 88 11.77 -1.28 10.85
N ASN A 89 11.72 0.05 10.72
CA ASN A 89 12.56 0.95 11.49
C ASN A 89 12.28 0.85 13.00
N GLN A 90 11.02 0.75 13.41
CA GLN A 90 10.66 0.57 14.83
C GLN A 90 11.17 -0.76 15.39
N ILE A 91 11.13 -1.83 14.60
CA ILE A 91 11.67 -3.13 15.00
C ILE A 91 13.20 -3.03 15.16
N SER A 92 13.89 -2.41 14.20
CA SER A 92 15.34 -2.21 14.27
C SER A 92 15.73 -1.39 15.50
N SER A 93 15.06 -0.25 15.74
CA SER A 93 15.35 0.59 16.89
C SER A 93 15.09 -0.13 18.21
N THR A 94 13.99 -0.89 18.30
CA THR A 94 13.67 -1.69 19.49
C THR A 94 14.70 -2.80 19.72
N SER A 95 15.21 -3.41 18.66
CA SER A 95 16.27 -4.42 18.74
C SER A 95 17.58 -3.81 19.23
N GLU A 96 17.96 -2.65 18.71
CA GLU A 96 19.14 -1.90 19.15
C GLU A 96 19.03 -1.48 20.61
N GLU A 97 17.86 -1.00 21.05
CA GLU A 97 17.59 -0.69 22.45
C GLU A 97 17.70 -1.91 23.36
N ASN A 98 17.17 -3.06 22.93
CA ASN A 98 17.27 -4.32 23.68
C ASN A 98 18.72 -4.79 23.83
N GLU A 99 19.50 -4.75 22.75
CA GLU A 99 20.92 -5.11 22.79
C GLU A 99 21.71 -4.13 23.67
N ALA A 100 21.44 -2.82 23.57
CA ALA A 100 22.04 -1.84 24.46
C ALA A 100 21.70 -2.09 25.94
N LEU A 101 20.47 -2.47 26.24
CA LEU A 101 20.04 -2.83 27.60
C LEU A 101 20.73 -4.09 28.08
N ARG A 102 20.85 -5.11 27.22
CA ARG A 102 21.58 -6.36 27.52
C ARG A 102 23.04 -6.09 27.84
N VAL A 103 23.71 -5.23 27.06
CA VAL A 103 25.09 -4.81 27.32
C VAL A 103 25.20 -4.06 28.64
N LYS A 104 24.26 -3.17 28.96
CA LYS A 104 24.22 -2.48 30.26
C LYS A 104 24.09 -3.48 31.42
N ILE A 105 23.18 -4.45 31.31
CA ILE A 105 23.02 -5.50 32.34
C ILE A 105 24.32 -6.27 32.51
N LEU A 106 24.97 -6.69 31.42
CA LEU A 106 26.25 -7.40 31.47
C LEU A 106 27.36 -6.56 32.11
N LYS A 107 27.37 -5.25 31.86
CA LYS A 107 28.30 -4.32 32.51
C LYS A 107 28.05 -4.25 34.02
N TYR A 108 26.80 -4.10 34.46
CA TYR A 108 26.45 -4.07 35.88
C TYR A 108 26.72 -5.40 36.59
N SER A 109 26.47 -6.53 35.91
CA SER A 109 26.76 -7.87 36.46
C SER A 109 28.23 -8.26 36.35
N SER A 110 29.05 -7.47 35.64
CA SER A 110 30.47 -7.78 35.49
C SER A 110 31.17 -7.67 36.84
N LEU A 111 32.08 -8.62 37.10
CA LEU A 111 32.80 -8.71 38.37
C LEU A 111 33.51 -7.39 38.72
N SER A 112 34.07 -6.72 37.71
CA SER A 112 34.74 -5.42 37.86
C SER A 112 33.81 -4.31 38.35
N ASN A 113 32.57 -4.24 37.86
CA ASN A 113 31.60 -3.24 38.31
C ASN A 113 31.07 -3.55 39.72
N ILE A 114 30.94 -4.83 40.06
CA ILE A 114 30.58 -5.29 41.41
C ILE A 114 31.70 -4.96 42.40
N GLU A 115 32.95 -5.25 42.05
CA GLU A 115 34.14 -4.94 42.84
C GLU A 115 34.28 -3.43 43.07
N GLU A 116 34.13 -2.62 42.02
CA GLU A 116 34.16 -1.16 42.14
C GLU A 116 33.05 -0.62 43.03
N SER A 117 31.82 -1.13 42.89
CA SER A 117 30.68 -0.71 43.73
C SER A 117 30.84 -1.15 45.18
N ALA A 118 31.36 -2.35 45.42
CA ALA A 118 31.63 -2.87 46.76
C ALA A 118 32.78 -2.11 47.42
N SER A 119 33.85 -1.83 46.68
CA SER A 119 35.02 -1.14 47.22
C SER A 119 34.76 0.33 47.48
N ASN A 120 34.26 1.07 46.49
CA ASN A 120 34.05 2.51 46.62
C ASN A 120 32.75 2.86 47.36
N GLY A 121 31.69 2.05 47.20
CA GLY A 121 30.37 2.34 47.75
C GLY A 121 30.12 1.73 49.13
N LEU A 122 30.67 0.55 49.40
CA LEU A 122 30.49 -0.18 50.67
C LEU A 122 31.77 -0.24 51.51
N GLY A 123 32.88 0.32 51.02
CA GLY A 123 34.17 0.28 51.73
C GLY A 123 34.76 -1.13 51.85
N MET A 124 34.30 -2.08 51.02
CA MET A 124 34.83 -3.44 51.03
C MET A 124 36.24 -3.45 50.45
N HIS A 125 37.20 -3.94 51.22
CA HIS A 125 38.55 -4.18 50.75
C HIS A 125 38.80 -5.68 50.69
N ILE A 126 39.69 -6.08 49.78
CA ILE A 126 40.13 -7.47 49.69
C ILE A 126 41.01 -7.74 50.94
N PRO A 127 40.64 -8.71 51.80
CA PRO A 127 41.39 -8.98 53.02
C PRO A 127 42.80 -9.45 52.66
N HIS A 128 43.80 -8.88 53.32
CA HIS A 128 45.18 -9.33 53.19
C HIS A 128 45.47 -10.45 54.18
N GLY A 129 46.59 -11.16 54.01
CA GLY A 129 46.94 -12.33 54.84
C GLY A 129 46.95 -12.04 56.35
N ASP A 130 47.20 -10.78 56.72
CA ASP A 130 47.20 -10.31 58.11
C ASP A 130 45.79 -10.14 58.70
N ASP A 131 44.76 -10.01 57.85
CA ASP A 131 43.35 -9.88 58.22
C ASP A 131 42.66 -11.26 58.38
N VAL A 132 43.36 -12.35 58.04
CA VAL A 132 42.81 -13.71 58.06
C VAL A 132 43.14 -14.41 59.38
N VAL A 133 42.13 -14.54 60.24
CA VAL A 133 42.24 -15.36 61.46
C VAL A 133 41.97 -16.84 61.11
N LYS A 134 42.99 -17.69 61.26
CA LYS A 134 42.83 -19.14 61.14
C LYS A 134 42.23 -19.68 62.43
N ILE A 135 40.95 -20.05 62.37
CA ILE A 135 40.22 -20.68 63.48
C ILE A 135 40.38 -22.19 63.35
N ASP A 136 40.88 -22.84 64.39
CA ASP A 136 40.96 -24.30 64.47
C ASP A 136 39.62 -24.85 64.99
N PHE A 137 38.96 -25.67 64.17
CA PHE A 137 37.68 -26.32 64.51
C PHE A 137 37.85 -27.67 65.21
N SER A 138 39.04 -28.00 65.72
CA SER A 138 39.31 -29.26 66.43
C SER A 138 38.35 -29.50 67.61
N ASN A 139 37.85 -28.43 68.23
CA ASN A 139 36.87 -28.50 69.30
C ASN A 139 35.47 -28.20 68.79
N ASN A 140 34.49 -28.95 69.28
CA ASN A 140 33.10 -28.79 68.86
C ASN A 140 32.47 -27.59 69.58
N TYR A 141 32.62 -26.39 69.01
CA TYR A 141 32.13 -25.12 69.54
C TYR A 141 30.60 -24.94 69.43
N PHE A 142 29.88 -25.91 68.85
CA PHE A 142 28.44 -25.86 68.62
C PHE A 142 27.65 -26.89 69.45
N LYS A 143 28.21 -27.41 70.55
CA LYS A 143 27.52 -28.39 71.41
C LYS A 143 26.18 -27.90 71.98
N ASP A 144 25.98 -26.58 72.09
CA ASP A 144 24.74 -25.95 72.56
C ASP A 144 23.78 -25.50 71.44
N VAL A 145 24.17 -25.67 70.16
CA VAL A 145 23.24 -25.45 69.06
C VAL A 145 22.37 -26.69 68.95
N THR A 146 21.42 -26.81 69.88
CA THR A 146 20.29 -27.71 69.71
C THR A 146 19.65 -27.31 68.40
N SER A 147 19.59 -28.24 67.44
CA SER A 147 18.89 -28.06 66.18
C SER A 147 17.43 -27.77 66.52
N ASN A 148 17.11 -26.48 66.64
CA ASN A 148 15.75 -26.00 66.52
C ASN A 148 15.40 -26.30 65.07
N ASN A 149 14.95 -27.53 64.83
CA ASN A 149 14.24 -27.91 63.63
C ASN A 149 13.05 -26.96 63.55
N HIS A 150 13.25 -25.84 62.87
CA HIS A 150 12.21 -24.90 62.56
C HIS A 150 11.28 -25.67 61.62
N THR A 151 10.26 -26.30 62.20
CA THR A 151 9.18 -26.90 61.44
C THR A 151 8.57 -25.77 60.65
N VAL A 152 8.90 -25.71 59.36
CA VAL A 152 8.27 -24.82 58.41
C VAL A 152 6.78 -25.17 58.48
N LYS A 153 5.99 -24.33 59.15
CA LYS A 153 4.53 -24.38 59.03
C LYS A 153 4.24 -24.21 57.55
N LYS A 154 3.85 -25.30 56.91
CA LYS A 154 3.32 -25.32 55.56
C LYS A 154 2.04 -24.49 55.56
N SER A 155 2.17 -23.21 55.23
CA SER A 155 1.03 -22.37 54.91
C SER A 155 0.47 -22.85 53.58
N ASN A 156 -0.57 -23.67 53.64
CA ASN A 156 -1.37 -24.02 52.47
C ASN A 156 -2.12 -22.76 52.03
N ASN A 157 -1.45 -21.90 51.27
CA ASN A 157 -2.07 -20.73 50.66
C ASN A 157 -3.04 -21.19 49.57
N SER A 158 -4.33 -21.17 49.91
CA SER A 158 -5.55 -20.63 49.24
C SER A 158 -5.68 -20.52 47.71
N PHE A 159 -4.63 -20.73 46.92
CA PHE A 159 -4.66 -20.62 45.45
C PHE A 159 -5.03 -21.94 44.76
N LEU A 160 -4.64 -23.08 45.32
CA LEU A 160 -4.96 -24.39 44.73
C LEU A 160 -6.44 -24.77 44.89
N SER A 161 -7.10 -24.33 45.97
CA SER A 161 -8.55 -24.54 46.17
C SER A 161 -9.43 -23.72 45.20
N PHE A 162 -8.91 -22.61 44.67
CA PHE A 162 -9.63 -21.79 43.69
C PHE A 162 -9.62 -22.43 42.30
N LEU A 163 -8.52 -23.09 41.91
CA LEU A 163 -8.39 -23.81 40.65
C LEU A 163 -9.28 -25.07 40.60
N GLU A 164 -9.46 -25.76 41.73
CA GLU A 164 -10.30 -26.96 41.82
C GLU A 164 -11.80 -26.65 41.66
N GLY A 165 -12.23 -25.42 41.96
CA GLY A 165 -13.61 -24.95 41.72
C GLY A 165 -13.91 -24.51 40.29
N ILE A 166 -12.89 -24.29 39.45
CA ILE A 166 -13.05 -23.90 38.03
C ILE A 166 -13.10 -25.13 37.11
N PHE A 167 -12.56 -26.27 37.55
CA PHE A 167 -12.48 -27.51 36.76
C PHE A 167 -13.59 -28.54 37.05
N LYS A 168 -14.61 -28.15 37.81
CA LYS A 168 -15.83 -28.92 38.08
C LYS A 168 -17.05 -28.23 37.46
#